data_AF-S6V2V4-F1
#
_entry.id   AF-S6V2V4-F1
#
_cell.length_a   1.000
_cell.length_b   1.000
_cell.length_c   1.000
_cell.angle_alpha   90.00
_cell.angle_beta   90.00
_cell.angle_gamma   90.00
#
_symmetry.space_group_name_H-M   'P 1'
#
loop_
_entity.id
_entity.type
_entity.pdbx_description
1 polymer ?
#
loop_
_entity_poly.entity_id
_entity_poly.type
_entity_poly.pdbx_seq_one_letter_code
_entity_poly.pdbx_strand_id
1 'polypeptide(L)' 'QFTNPGRIEGQLDRETAGTTNTAPAMPDGDWQSYGRTAFGDRYSPLAQITPQNVDKLQPAWTYRTGDIPGPN' A
#
# COMPACT_ATOMS: atom_id res chain seq x y z
N GLN A 1 38.84 -21.49 -9.87
CA GLN A 1 37.93 -21.20 -11.00
C GLN A 1 36.56 -21.75 -10.60
N PHE A 2 35.62 -20.90 -10.19
CA PHE A 2 34.26 -21.33 -9.79
C PHE A 2 33.28 -20.96 -10.91
N THR A 3 33.12 -21.86 -11.88
CA THR A 3 32.03 -21.74 -12.85
C THR A 3 30.78 -22.28 -12.17
N ASN A 4 29.77 -21.43 -11.98
CA ASN A 4 28.50 -21.80 -11.34
C ASN A 4 27.50 -22.17 -12.46
N PRO A 5 27.24 -23.45 -12.74
CA PRO A 5 26.48 -23.89 -13.92
C PRO A 5 24.96 -23.72 -13.78
N GLY A 6 24.50 -22.87 -12.88
CA GLY A 6 23.08 -22.59 -12.63
C GLY A 6 22.75 -21.11 -12.43
N ARG A 7 23.62 -20.18 -12.85
CA ARG A 7 23.31 -18.74 -12.78
C ARG A 7 22.21 -18.41 -13.80
N ILE A 8 20.98 -18.28 -13.30
CA ILE A 8 19.90 -17.60 -14.01
C ILE A 8 20.00 -16.13 -13.64
N GLU A 9 20.35 -15.28 -14.59
CA GLU A 9 20.25 -13.84 -14.40
C GLU A 9 18.77 -13.47 -14.43
N GLY A 10 18.21 -13.10 -13.28
CA GLY A 10 16.84 -12.63 -13.20
C GLY A 10 16.72 -11.27 -13.90
N GLN A 11 16.13 -11.25 -15.09
CA GLN A 11 15.63 -10.01 -15.68
C GLN A 11 14.25 -9.73 -15.09
N LEU A 12 14.15 -8.65 -14.32
CA LEU A 12 12.85 -8.03 -14.09
C LEU A 12 12.60 -7.14 -15.30
N ASP A 13 11.98 -7.71 -16.33
CA ASP A 13 11.38 -6.94 -17.42
C ASP A 13 10.23 -6.13 -16.81
N ARG A 14 10.57 -5.03 -16.13
CA ARG A 14 9.62 -3.99 -15.74
C ARG A 14 9.25 -3.19 -16.99
N GLU A 15 8.81 -3.87 -18.04
CA GLU A 15 7.76 -3.30 -18.85
C GLU A 15 6.59 -3.20 -17.89
N THR A 16 6.32 -1.98 -17.42
CA THR A 16 5.21 -1.58 -16.57
C THR A 16 4.04 -2.55 -16.74
N ALA A 17 3.94 -3.53 -15.84
CA ALA A 17 2.79 -4.40 -15.73
C ALA A 17 1.65 -3.49 -15.28
N GLY A 18 1.01 -2.83 -16.25
CA GLY A 18 -0.30 -2.23 -16.09
C GLY A 18 -1.28 -3.36 -15.87
N THR A 19 -1.24 -3.96 -14.68
CA THR A 19 -2.29 -4.85 -14.22
C THR A 19 -3.55 -4.00 -14.13
N THR A 20 -4.41 -4.12 -15.13
CA THR A 20 -5.75 -3.54 -15.08
C THR A 20 -6.46 -4.12 -13.86
N ASN A 21 -6.75 -3.25 -12.90
CA ASN A 21 -7.46 -3.63 -11.69
C ASN A 21 -8.88 -4.11 -12.07
N THR A 22 -9.09 -5.42 -12.07
CA THR A 22 -10.39 -6.06 -12.31
C THR A 22 -11.22 -6.21 -11.03
N ALA A 23 -10.74 -5.72 -9.88
CA ALA A 23 -11.56 -5.67 -8.68
C ALA A 23 -12.76 -4.75 -8.95
N PRO A 24 -13.95 -5.08 -8.41
CA PRO A 24 -15.10 -4.18 -8.53
C PRO A 24 -14.71 -2.79 -8.05
N ALA A 25 -15.09 -1.77 -8.82
CA ALA A 25 -14.75 -0.39 -8.55
C ALA A 25 -15.29 -0.01 -7.16
N MET A 26 -14.37 0.17 -6.20
CA MET A 26 -14.66 0.75 -4.90
C MET A 26 -14.70 2.27 -5.05
N PRO A 27 -15.65 2.98 -4.40
CA PRO A 27 -15.61 4.44 -4.34
C PRO A 27 -14.24 4.93 -3.86
N ASP A 28 -13.74 6.01 -4.44
CA ASP A 28 -12.37 6.49 -4.20
C ASP A 28 -12.05 6.73 -2.72
N GLY A 29 -13.04 7.18 -1.95
CA GLY A 29 -12.93 7.48 -0.52
C GLY A 29 -13.11 6.30 0.43
N ASP A 30 -13.46 5.12 -0.06
CA ASP A 30 -13.77 3.96 0.77
C ASP A 30 -12.55 3.05 0.96
N TRP A 31 -12.57 2.26 2.05
CA TRP A 31 -11.58 1.24 2.36
C TRP A 31 -12.24 -0.03 2.92
N GLN A 32 -12.88 -0.81 2.06
CA GLN A 32 -13.70 -1.96 2.48
C GLN A 32 -12.91 -3.29 2.58
N SER A 33 -11.67 -3.33 2.07
CA SER A 33 -10.78 -4.50 2.13
C SER A 33 -9.47 -4.13 2.80
N TYR A 34 -8.78 -5.10 3.42
CA TYR A 34 -7.53 -4.84 4.17
C TYR A 34 -6.47 -4.08 3.35
N GLY A 35 -6.29 -4.43 2.08
CA GLY A 35 -5.40 -3.73 1.14
C GLY A 35 -6.11 -2.81 0.15
N ARG A 36 -7.27 -2.26 0.54
CA ARG A 36 -8.21 -1.46 -0.28
C ARG A 36 -8.91 -2.22 -1.41
N THR A 37 -8.16 -2.87 -2.30
CA THR A 37 -8.72 -3.67 -3.41
C THR A 37 -8.55 -5.16 -3.16
N ALA A 38 -9.22 -5.99 -3.97
CA ALA A 38 -9.07 -7.45 -3.91
C ALA A 38 -7.63 -7.92 -4.21
N PHE A 39 -6.85 -7.11 -4.94
CA PHE A 39 -5.43 -7.36 -5.21
C PHE A 39 -4.50 -6.87 -4.10
N GLY A 40 -5.03 -6.13 -3.12
CA GLY A 40 -4.27 -5.68 -1.96
C GLY A 40 -3.20 -4.63 -2.27
N ASP A 41 -3.43 -3.79 -3.30
CA ASP A 41 -2.47 -2.80 -3.78
C ASP A 41 -2.14 -1.67 -2.78
N ARG A 42 -3.03 -1.41 -1.81
CA ARG A 42 -2.91 -0.33 -0.83
C ARG A 42 -2.79 1.06 -1.48
N TYR A 43 -3.32 1.23 -2.69
CA TYR A 43 -3.25 2.48 -3.44
C TYR A 43 -4.57 3.27 -3.36
N SER A 44 -4.54 4.52 -2.89
CA SER A 44 -5.70 5.43 -2.90
C SER A 44 -5.62 6.42 -4.09
N PRO A 45 -6.73 6.63 -4.84
CA PRO A 45 -6.81 7.64 -5.89
C PRO A 45 -7.08 9.06 -5.35
N LEU A 46 -7.29 9.25 -4.04
CA LEU A 46 -7.52 10.57 -3.46
C LEU A 46 -6.28 11.47 -3.59
N ALA A 47 -6.48 12.71 -4.04
CA ALA A 47 -5.40 13.67 -4.30
C ALA A 47 -5.52 14.97 -3.47
N GLN A 48 -6.37 14.99 -2.44
CA GLN A 48 -6.54 16.18 -1.59
C GLN A 48 -5.27 16.52 -0.81
N ILE A 49 -4.55 15.50 -0.35
CA ILE A 49 -3.27 15.63 0.35
C ILE A 49 -2.16 15.33 -0.66
N THR A 50 -1.21 16.25 -0.78
CA THR A 50 -0.12 16.20 -1.78
C THR A 50 1.23 16.48 -1.10
N PRO A 51 2.37 16.19 -1.76
CA PRO A 51 3.69 16.53 -1.23
C PRO A 51 3.88 18.02 -0.90
N GLN A 52 3.08 18.89 -1.51
CA GLN A 52 3.16 20.35 -1.33
C GLN A 52 2.34 20.88 -0.15
N ASN A 53 1.43 20.06 0.42
CA ASN A 53 0.56 20.50 1.52
C ASN A 53 0.55 19.56 2.73
N VAL A 54 1.24 18.41 2.65
CA VAL A 54 1.32 17.41 3.72
C VAL A 54 1.89 17.99 5.03
N ASP A 55 2.71 19.03 4.93
CA ASP A 55 3.29 19.78 6.04
C ASP A 55 2.25 20.50 6.91
N LYS A 56 1.02 20.68 6.41
CA LYS A 56 -0.06 21.41 7.08
C LYS A 56 -1.04 20.51 7.83
N LEU A 57 -0.86 19.19 7.81
CA LEU A 57 -1.78 18.26 8.45
C LEU A 57 -1.75 18.43 9.97
N GLN A 58 -2.93 18.40 10.57
CA GLN A 58 -3.13 18.47 12.01
C GLN A 58 -4.01 17.29 12.47
N PRO A 59 -3.84 16.81 13.72
CA PRO A 59 -4.73 15.78 14.26
C PRO A 59 -6.20 16.23 14.23
N ALA A 60 -7.06 15.45 13.57
CA ALA A 60 -8.49 15.73 13.53
C ALA A 60 -9.22 15.15 14.76
N TRP A 61 -8.77 14.00 15.26
CA TRP A 61 -9.31 13.31 16.42
C TRP A 61 -8.30 12.29 16.96
N THR A 62 -8.53 11.82 18.19
CA THR A 62 -7.74 10.75 18.82
C THR A 62 -8.66 9.75 19.51
N TYR A 63 -8.36 8.45 19.45
CA TYR A 63 -9.13 7.40 20.13
C TYR A 63 -8.22 6.55 21.03
N ARG A 64 -8.67 6.21 22.24
CA ARG A 64 -7.98 5.30 23.15
C ARG A 64 -8.73 3.96 23.18
N THR A 65 -8.05 2.88 22.78
CA THR A 65 -8.64 1.54 22.72
C THR A 65 -8.86 0.91 24.10
N GLY A 66 -8.13 1.37 25.12
CA GLY A 66 -8.18 0.83 26.48
C GLY A 66 -7.37 -0.44 26.69
N ASP A 67 -6.61 -0.88 25.69
CA ASP A 67 -5.66 -2.00 25.82
C ASP A 67 -4.40 -1.51 26.55
N ILE A 68 -4.37 -1.72 27.88
CA ILE A 68 -3.27 -1.32 28.76
C ILE A 68 -2.56 -2.60 29.20
N PRO A 69 -1.23 -2.73 28.99
CA PRO A 69 -0.47 -3.88 29.45
C PRO A 69 -0.71 -4.11 30.96
N GLY A 70 -1.05 -5.35 31.31
CA GLY A 70 -1.17 -5.76 32.70
C GLY A 70 0.18 -5.76 33.42
N PRO A 71 0.21 -5.79 34.76
CA PRO A 71 1.44 -6.00 35.51
C PRO A 71 2.01 -7.38 35.16
N ASN A 72 3.31 -7.42 34.80
CA ASN A 72 4.06 -8.61 34.40
C ASN A 72 3.98 -9.76 35.42
#